data_AF-A0A960EKN4-F1
#
_entry.id   AF-A0A960EKN4-F1
#
_cell.length_a   1.000
_cell.length_b   1.000
_cell.length_c   1.000
_cell.angle_alpha   90.00
_cell.angle_beta   90.00
_cell.angle_gamma   90.00
#
_symmetry.space_group_name_H-M   'P 1'
#
loop_
_entity.id
_entity.type
_entity.pdbx_description
1 polymer ?
#
loop_
_entity_poly.entity_id
_entity_poly.type
_entity_poly.pdbx_seq_one_letter_code
_entity_poly.pdbx_strand_id
1 'polypeptide(L)'
;MGLMDKIKGELVDIIEWIDDSRSTLAWRFPRYQNEIKNGAQLIVREGQEAVFVYRGALADRFGPGHFELTSENLPILSTLQGWKHGFDSPFRSEVYFINTRPITDLRWGTPTPVTVRDPDFKMV
;
A
#
# COMPACT_ATOMS: atom_id res chain seq x y z
N MET A 1 6.96 6.04 32.15
CA MET A 1 6.55 5.64 30.79
C MET A 1 7.78 5.55 29.91
N GLY A 2 8.46 4.44 29.64
CA GLY A 2 8.46 3.06 30.08
C GLY A 2 9.54 2.41 29.19
N LEU A 3 10.67 2.00 29.77
CA LEU A 3 11.87 1.56 29.03
C LEU A 3 11.58 0.40 28.04
N MET A 4 10.49 -0.34 28.27
CA MET A 4 10.00 -1.44 27.44
C MET A 4 9.39 -1.03 26.09
N ASP A 5 8.89 0.21 25.92
CA ASP A 5 8.40 0.69 24.62
C ASP A 5 9.54 0.92 23.62
N LYS A 6 10.76 1.20 24.12
CA LYS A 6 11.95 1.36 23.29
C LYS A 6 12.51 0.03 22.77
N ILE A 7 12.33 -1.08 23.51
CA ILE A 7 12.86 -2.40 23.11
C ILE A 7 11.99 -3.03 22.00
N LYS A 8 10.68 -2.73 21.95
CA LYS A 8 9.83 -3.08 20.79
C LYS A 8 10.22 -2.34 19.50
N GLY A 9 10.99 -1.26 19.61
CA GLY A 9 11.53 -0.50 18.48
C GLY A 9 12.66 -1.20 17.73
N GLU A 10 13.24 -2.28 18.25
CA GLU A 10 14.31 -3.04 17.57
C GLU A 10 13.82 -4.30 16.86
N LEU A 11 12.53 -4.64 16.96
CA LEU A 11 11.96 -5.75 16.23
C LEU A 11 11.79 -5.36 14.75
N VAL A 12 12.27 -6.24 13.87
CA VAL A 12 12.07 -6.17 12.41
C VAL A 12 10.58 -5.93 12.14
N ASP A 13 10.30 -4.88 11.37
CA ASP A 13 8.92 -4.53 11.06
C ASP A 13 8.39 -5.43 9.97
N ILE A 14 7.39 -6.25 10.31
CA ILE A 14 6.67 -7.08 9.34
C ILE A 14 5.47 -6.26 8.85
N ILE A 15 5.45 -6.00 7.54
CA ILE A 15 4.39 -5.30 6.84
C ILE A 15 3.63 -6.36 6.04
N GLU A 16 2.44 -6.69 6.52
CA GLU A 16 1.54 -7.62 5.83
C GLU A 16 0.10 -7.12 5.90
N TRP A 17 -0.71 -7.55 4.94
CA TRP A 17 -2.15 -7.37 4.95
C TRP A 17 -2.86 -8.71 4.89
N ILE A 18 -3.60 -9.03 5.95
CA ILE A 18 -4.53 -10.15 5.96
C ILE A 18 -5.90 -9.56 5.66
N ASP A 19 -6.37 -9.74 4.42
CA ASP A 19 -7.69 -9.30 4.00
C ASP A 19 -8.75 -10.24 4.59
N ASP A 20 -9.54 -9.72 5.53
CA ASP A 20 -10.69 -10.39 6.14
C ASP A 20 -12.01 -10.04 5.43
N SER A 21 -11.97 -9.09 4.49
CA SER A 21 -13.13 -8.56 3.78
C SER A 21 -13.24 -9.14 2.36
N ARG A 22 -14.47 -9.22 1.85
CA ARG A 22 -14.71 -9.60 0.43
C ARG A 22 -14.83 -8.39 -0.49
N SER A 23 -14.80 -7.18 0.04
CA SER A 23 -15.08 -5.93 -0.69
C SER A 23 -13.97 -4.89 -0.60
N THR A 24 -12.94 -5.11 0.21
CA THR A 24 -11.84 -4.15 0.36
C THR A 24 -10.97 -4.14 -0.89
N LEU A 25 -11.00 -3.03 -1.62
CA LEU A 25 -10.21 -2.84 -2.85
C LEU A 25 -8.76 -2.43 -2.55
N ALA A 26 -8.57 -1.59 -1.54
CA ALA A 26 -7.25 -1.12 -1.12
C ALA A 26 -7.21 -0.87 0.39
N TRP A 27 -6.05 -1.12 0.98
CA TRP A 27 -5.81 -0.91 2.40
C TRP A 27 -4.44 -0.25 2.60
N ARG A 28 -4.40 0.81 3.40
CA ARG A 28 -3.15 1.48 3.77
C ARG A 28 -2.66 0.90 5.09
N PHE A 29 -1.43 0.42 5.12
CA PHE A 29 -0.81 -0.12 6.33
C PHE A 29 -0.73 0.97 7.42
N PRO A 30 -1.39 0.80 8.58
CA PRO A 30 -1.42 1.81 9.62
C PRO A 30 -0.12 1.74 10.43
N ARG A 31 0.60 2.87 10.50
CA ARG A 31 1.80 2.98 11.33
C ARG A 31 1.88 4.32 12.03
N TYR A 32 2.38 4.31 13.26
CA TYR A 32 2.64 5.54 13.99
C TYR A 32 3.67 6.38 13.22
N GLN A 33 3.31 7.63 12.91
CA GLN A 33 4.12 8.60 12.14
C GLN A 33 4.50 8.19 10.71
N ASN A 34 3.91 7.11 10.15
CA ASN A 34 4.23 6.58 8.82
C ASN A 34 5.74 6.32 8.60
N GLU A 35 6.44 5.95 9.67
CA GLU A 35 7.87 5.64 9.62
C GLU A 35 8.07 4.15 9.42
N ILE A 36 8.62 3.78 8.27
CA ILE A 36 9.06 2.42 7.96
C ILE A 36 10.56 2.37 8.20
N LYS A 37 10.99 1.39 9.00
CA LYS A 37 12.42 1.16 9.28
C LYS A 37 13.09 0.51 8.08
N ASN A 38 14.38 0.79 7.92
CA ASN A 38 15.22 0.08 6.97
C ASN A 38 15.33 -1.40 7.37
N GLY A 39 15.19 -2.33 6.42
CA GLY A 39 15.17 -3.78 6.69
C GLY A 39 13.80 -4.32 7.11
N ALA A 40 12.71 -3.56 6.91
CA ALA A 40 11.36 -4.05 7.11
C ALA A 40 11.03 -5.18 6.13
N GLN A 41 10.32 -6.21 6.59
CA GLN A 41 9.91 -7.35 5.77
C GLN A 41 8.51 -7.09 5.24
N LEU A 42 8.38 -6.96 3.92
CA LEU A 42 7.11 -6.85 3.21
C LEU A 42 6.66 -8.23 2.75
N ILE A 43 5.49 -8.65 3.21
CA ILE A 43 4.86 -9.92 2.82
C ILE A 43 3.62 -9.59 2.00
N VAL A 44 3.66 -9.91 0.72
CA VAL A 44 2.55 -9.74 -0.22
C VAL A 44 1.95 -11.10 -0.52
N ARG A 45 0.66 -11.28 -0.22
CA ARG A 45 -0.03 -12.55 -0.45
C ARG A 45 -0.53 -12.64 -1.90
N GLU A 46 -0.81 -13.84 -2.36
CA GLU A 46 -1.46 -14.02 -3.67
C GLU A 46 -2.81 -13.30 -3.74
N GLY A 47 -3.08 -12.67 -4.89
CA GLY A 47 -4.26 -11.83 -5.08
C GLY A 47 -4.16 -10.44 -4.43
N GLN A 48 -2.96 -10.04 -4.04
CA GLN A 48 -2.65 -8.68 -3.61
C GLN A 48 -1.45 -8.14 -4.39
N GLU A 49 -1.38 -6.82 -4.49
CA GLU A 49 -0.20 -6.08 -4.95
C GLU A 49 0.08 -4.99 -3.91
N ALA A 50 1.34 -4.83 -3.51
CA ALA A 50 1.73 -3.76 -2.58
C ALA A 50 2.39 -2.61 -3.35
N VAL A 51 1.93 -1.39 -3.09
CA VAL A 51 2.45 -0.15 -3.68
C VAL A 51 3.11 0.66 -2.58
N PHE A 52 4.36 1.03 -2.82
CA PHE A 52 5.14 1.84 -1.91
C PHE A 52 5.12 3.30 -2.37
N VAL A 53 4.74 4.20 -1.46
CA VAL A 53 4.63 5.64 -1.70
C VAL A 53 5.62 6.37 -0.80
N TYR A 54 6.45 7.21 -1.41
CA TYR A 54 7.46 8.01 -0.73
C TYR A 54 7.26 9.49 -1.04
N ARG A 55 7.14 10.32 0.01
CA ARG A 55 6.94 11.78 -0.12
C ARG A 55 5.82 12.17 -1.10
N GLY A 56 4.77 11.36 -1.19
CA GLY A 56 3.64 11.58 -2.10
C GLY A 56 3.87 11.12 -3.55
N ALA A 57 5.00 10.49 -3.86
CA ALA A 57 5.27 9.87 -5.16
C ALA A 57 5.24 8.34 -5.06
N LEU A 58 4.70 7.68 -6.08
CA LEU A 58 4.75 6.22 -6.21
C LEU A 58 6.20 5.80 -6.47
N ALA A 59 6.79 5.05 -5.55
CA ALA A 59 8.19 4.64 -5.64
C ALA A 59 8.34 3.27 -6.31
N ASP A 60 7.53 2.29 -5.89
CA ASP A 60 7.65 0.92 -6.40
C ASP A 60 6.36 0.10 -6.22
N ARG A 61 6.28 -1.02 -6.93
CA ARG A 61 5.17 -2.00 -6.86
C ARG A 61 5.73 -3.41 -6.67
N PHE A 62 5.13 -4.12 -5.72
CA PHE A 62 5.52 -5.47 -5.33
C PHE A 62 4.37 -6.44 -5.58
N GLY A 63 4.61 -7.45 -6.41
CA GLY A 63 3.69 -8.57 -6.60
C GLY A 63 3.71 -9.56 -5.43
N PRO A 64 3.04 -10.71 -5.54
CA PRO A 64 3.04 -11.74 -4.49
C PRO A 64 4.45 -12.24 -4.16
N GLY A 65 4.79 -12.31 -2.88
CA GLY A 65 6.11 -12.76 -2.42
C GLY A 65 6.56 -12.14 -1.10
N HIS A 66 7.81 -12.43 -0.74
CA HIS A 66 8.50 -11.86 0.42
C HIS A 66 9.60 -10.92 -0.06
N PHE A 67 9.60 -9.69 0.42
CA PHE A 67 10.54 -8.66 0.03
C PHE A 67 11.12 -7.99 1.26
N GLU A 68 12.42 -7.70 1.21
CA GLU A 68 13.05 -6.85 2.22
C GLU A 68 13.10 -5.41 1.69
N LEU A 69 12.44 -4.52 2.43
CA LEU A 69 12.44 -3.09 2.13
C LEU A 69 13.71 -2.47 2.69
N THR A 70 14.71 -2.34 1.81
CA THR A 70 15.91 -1.57 2.10
C THR A 70 15.92 -0.27 1.32
N SER A 71 16.57 0.76 1.89
CA SER A 71 16.72 2.06 1.24
C SER A 71 17.47 1.99 -0.10
N GLU A 72 18.25 0.92 -0.33
CA GLU A 72 19.07 0.69 -1.52
C GLU A 72 18.30 -0.02 -2.66
N ASN A 73 17.32 -0.86 -2.33
CA ASN A 73 16.60 -1.67 -3.32
C ASN A 73 15.41 -0.95 -3.98
N LEU A 74 15.07 0.27 -3.53
CA LEU A 74 13.97 1.05 -4.10
C LEU A 74 14.51 1.98 -5.22
N PRO A 75 14.15 1.78 -6.49
CA PRO A 75 14.76 2.45 -7.64
C PRO A 75 14.61 3.98 -7.60
N ILE A 76 13.50 4.49 -7.05
CA ILE A 76 13.29 5.95 -6.89
C ILE A 76 14.07 6.52 -5.69
N LEU A 77 14.39 5.72 -4.67
CA LEU A 77 15.22 6.16 -3.53
C LEU A 77 16.72 6.16 -3.89
N SER A 78 17.19 5.20 -4.67
CA SER A 78 18.59 5.12 -5.13
C SER A 78 19.02 6.34 -5.95
N THR A 79 18.09 7.00 -6.65
CA THR A 79 18.39 8.19 -7.46
C THR A 79 18.52 9.47 -6.61
N LEU A 80 18.00 9.48 -5.37
CA LEU A 80 18.04 10.62 -4.44
C LEU A 80 19.14 10.49 -3.37
N GLN A 81 20.03 9.50 -3.51
CA GLN A 81 21.02 9.01 -2.53
C GLN A 81 22.23 9.94 -2.32
N GLY A 82 22.04 11.25 -2.46
CA GLY A 82 23.07 12.28 -2.29
C GLY A 82 23.07 13.01 -0.95
N TRP A 83 22.28 12.61 0.05
CA TRP A 83 22.14 13.36 1.30
C TRP A 83 22.64 12.61 2.55
N LYS A 84 23.97 12.71 2.75
CA LYS A 84 24.77 13.01 3.97
C LYS A 84 24.30 12.66 5.41
N HIS A 85 23.25 11.89 5.64
CA HIS A 85 22.93 11.36 6.97
C HIS A 85 22.54 9.89 6.88
N GLY A 86 23.14 9.09 7.77
CA GLY A 86 23.26 7.63 7.68
C GLY A 86 21.98 6.89 7.32
N PHE A 87 22.18 5.85 6.51
CA PHE A 87 21.21 4.88 6.01
C PHE A 87 20.43 4.09 7.08
N ASP A 88 20.51 4.48 8.36
CA ASP A 88 19.77 3.93 9.50
C ASP A 88 18.57 4.79 9.92
N SER A 89 18.30 5.92 9.23
CA SER A 89 17.20 6.79 9.61
C SER A 89 15.86 6.28 9.09
N PRO A 90 14.82 6.13 9.94
CA PRO A 90 13.48 5.77 9.49
C PRO A 90 12.98 6.79 8.46
N PHE A 91 12.42 6.29 7.36
CA PHE A 91 11.90 7.14 6.30
C PHE A 91 10.37 7.20 6.38
N ARG A 92 9.83 8.42 6.25
CA ARG A 92 8.38 8.62 6.12
C ARG A 92 7.90 8.10 4.77
N SER A 93 7.16 6.99 4.80
CA SER A 93 6.64 6.30 3.62
C SER A 93 5.34 5.59 3.95
N GLU A 94 4.58 5.28 2.91
CA GLU A 94 3.30 4.62 3.03
C GLU A 94 3.31 3.36 2.17
N VAL A 95 2.73 2.28 2.69
CA VAL A 95 2.49 1.04 1.94
C VAL A 95 0.99 0.88 1.79
N TYR A 96 0.57 0.76 0.54
CA TYR A 96 -0.79 0.45 0.16
C TYR A 96 -0.83 -0.97 -0.37
N PHE A 97 -1.73 -1.79 0.15
CA PHE A 97 -2.06 -3.06 -0.47
C PHE A 97 -3.30 -2.88 -1.33
N ILE A 98 -3.27 -3.41 -2.55
CA ILE A 98 -4.36 -3.39 -3.52
C ILE A 98 -4.79 -4.84 -3.74
N ASN A 99 -6.10 -5.07 -3.68
CA ASN A 99 -6.67 -6.38 -3.99
C ASN A 99 -6.73 -6.57 -5.51
N THR A 100 -6.09 -7.63 -6.01
CA THR A 100 -6.09 -7.97 -7.44
C THR A 100 -7.03 -9.14 -7.76
N ARG A 101 -7.74 -9.67 -6.75
CA ARG A 101 -8.75 -10.72 -6.93
C ARG A 101 -10.01 -10.14 -7.58
N PRO A 102 -10.70 -10.92 -8.42
CA PRO A 102 -11.99 -10.51 -8.96
C PRO A 102 -13.03 -10.43 -7.84
N ILE A 103 -13.55 -9.22 -7.59
CA ILE A 103 -14.67 -9.01 -6.67
C ILE A 103 -15.97 -9.16 -7.44
N THR A 104 -16.60 -10.33 -7.31
CA THR A 104 -17.94 -10.57 -7.84
C THR A 104 -18.98 -9.90 -6.95
N ASP A 105 -20.04 -9.32 -7.54
CA ASP A 105 -21.14 -8.63 -6.85
C ASP A 105 -20.82 -7.21 -6.34
N LEU A 106 -19.83 -6.53 -6.92
CA LEU A 106 -19.67 -5.08 -6.77
C LEU A 106 -20.62 -4.35 -7.74
N ARG A 107 -21.90 -4.25 -7.36
CA ARG A 107 -22.89 -3.52 -8.17
C ARG A 107 -22.56 -2.04 -8.20
N TRP A 108 -22.52 -1.46 -9.40
CA TRP A 108 -22.38 -0.03 -9.62
C TRP A 108 -23.57 0.47 -10.42
N GLY A 109 -24.00 1.70 -10.18
CA GLY A 109 -25.13 2.31 -10.87
C GLY A 109 -26.02 3.10 -9.94
N THR A 110 -27.09 3.64 -10.51
CA THR A 110 -28.11 4.37 -9.75
C THR A 110 -29.10 3.38 -9.13
N PRO A 111 -29.54 3.62 -7.88
CA PRO A 111 -30.58 2.79 -7.25
C PRO A 111 -31.88 2.77 -8.05
N THR A 112 -32.16 3.87 -8.75
CA THR A 112 -33.30 4.03 -9.64
C THR A 112 -32.85 4.06 -11.10
N PRO A 113 -33.62 3.49 -12.04
CA PRO A 113 -33.34 3.61 -13.46
C PRO A 113 -33.23 5.07 -13.91
N VAL A 114 -32.23 5.40 -14.75
CA VAL A 114 -32.13 6.70 -15.40
C VAL A 114 -32.68 6.57 -16.82
N THR A 115 -33.81 7.21 -17.10
CA THR A 115 -34.38 7.25 -18.44
C THR A 115 -33.52 8.16 -19.32
N VAL A 116 -32.83 7.59 -20.30
CA VAL A 116 -32.05 8.33 -21.29
C VAL A 116 -32.83 8.31 -22.60
N ARG A 117 -33.02 9.48 -23.22
CA ARG A 117 -33.66 9.56 -24.54
C ARG A 117 -32.68 9.06 -25.58
N ASP A 118 -33.01 7.93 -26.19
CA ASP A 118 -32.28 7.38 -27.32
C ASP A 118 -32.36 8.34 -28.54
N PRO A 119 -31.24 8.68 -29.22
CA PRO A 119 -31.25 9.50 -30.43
C PRO A 119 -32.00 8.88 -31.62
N ASP A 120 -31.97 7.55 -31.73
CA ASP A 120 -32.58 6.77 -32.82
C ASP A 120 -34.05 6.47 -32.51
N PHE A 121 -34.41 6.31 -31.24
CA PHE A 121 -35.79 6.12 -30.80
C PHE A 121 -36.29 7.35 -30.06
N LYS A 122 -37.01 8.23 -30.77
CA LYS A 122 -37.78 9.35 -30.17
C LYS A 122 -38.79 8.80 -29.14
N MET A 123 -38.36 8.68 -27.89
CA MET A 123 -39.07 8.26 -26.68
C MET A 123 -39.54 6.80 -26.64
N VAL A 124 -39.01 6.07 -25.66
CA VAL A 124 -39.78 5.31 -24.65
C VAL A 124 -39.01 5.29 -23.34
#